data_AF-A0A318KBU9-F1
#
_entry.id   AF-A0A318KBU9-F1
#
_cell.length_a   1.000
_cell.length_b   1.000
_cell.length_c   1.000
_cell.angle_alpha   90.00
_cell.angle_beta   90.00
_cell.angle_gamma   90.00
#
_symmetry.space_group_name_H-M   'P 1'
#
loop_
_entity.id
_entity.type
_entity.pdbx_description
1 polymer ?
#
loop_
_entity_poly.entity_id
_entity_poly.type
_entity_poly.pdbx_seq_one_letter_code
_entity_poly.pdbx_strand_id
1 'polypeptide(L)'
;MRSYSPDEFVSKLSADELPEAEEVKILGLAKVADEPSGLYFTSSTSCERWSRVPVELVESIQHVATTTCADHTHPVVAITFKQPDESRPELAFLLSVLSATQRSLSRALSAASKQTSSVVSGNDCTDCQIVNTPEGLQVCCWCPGNEIVCTGIA
;
A
#
# COMPACT_ATOMS: atom_id res chain seq x y z
N MET A 1 4.28 -2.06 -18.22
CA MET A 1 4.87 -0.69 -18.17
C MET A 1 4.80 -0.11 -19.56
N ARG A 2 4.41 1.17 -19.71
CA ARG A 2 4.63 1.92 -20.95
C ARG A 2 5.97 2.64 -20.83
N SER A 3 6.84 2.45 -21.82
CA SER A 3 8.10 3.17 -21.97
C SER A 3 7.93 4.20 -23.08
N TYR A 4 8.44 5.40 -22.87
CA TYR A 4 8.41 6.49 -23.84
C TYR A 4 9.83 6.75 -24.36
N SER A 5 9.95 7.18 -25.61
CA SER A 5 11.22 7.76 -26.08
C SER A 5 11.44 9.14 -25.44
N PRO A 6 12.68 9.66 -25.37
CA PRO A 6 12.93 10.98 -24.77
C PRO A 6 12.11 12.11 -25.40
N ASP A 7 12.01 12.14 -26.74
CA ASP A 7 11.24 13.17 -27.46
C ASP A 7 9.73 13.03 -27.25
N GLU A 8 9.23 11.79 -27.17
CA GLU A 8 7.82 11.50 -26.87
C GLU A 8 7.47 11.93 -25.45
N PHE A 9 8.36 11.67 -24.48
CA PHE A 9 8.17 12.08 -23.10
C PHE A 9 8.13 13.60 -22.96
N VAL A 10 9.06 14.32 -23.60
CA VAL A 10 9.09 15.79 -23.58
C VAL A 10 7.85 16.38 -24.26
N SER A 11 7.39 15.79 -25.37
CA SER A 11 6.18 16.23 -26.07
C SER A 11 4.91 16.00 -25.26
N LYS A 12 4.82 14.88 -24.54
CA LYS A 12 3.70 14.59 -23.64
C LYS A 12 3.72 15.44 -22.37
N LEU A 13 4.91 15.73 -21.84
CA LEU A 13 5.10 16.62 -20.70
C LEU A 13 4.68 18.06 -21.02
N SER A 14 5.01 18.57 -22.21
CA SER A 14 4.62 19.91 -22.64
C SER A 14 3.14 20.05 -23.01
N ALA A 15 2.49 18.94 -23.34
CA ALA A 15 1.07 18.86 -23.64
C ALA A 15 0.19 18.54 -22.41
N ASP A 16 0.78 18.33 -21.23
CA ASP A 16 0.10 17.84 -20.02
C ASP A 16 -0.69 16.53 -20.24
N GLU A 17 -0.22 15.71 -21.18
CA GLU A 17 -0.82 14.42 -21.56
C GLU A 17 -0.13 13.23 -20.91
N LEU A 18 0.82 13.49 -20.00
CA LEU A 18 1.35 12.43 -19.18
C LEU A 18 0.25 11.98 -18.21
N PRO A 19 0.04 10.67 -18.03
CA PRO A 19 -0.85 10.21 -16.98
C PRO A 19 -0.39 10.81 -15.65
N GLU A 20 -1.34 11.31 -14.85
CA GLU A 20 -1.07 11.86 -13.52
C GLU A 20 -0.13 10.91 -12.77
N ALA A 21 0.82 11.51 -12.04
CA ALA A 21 1.76 10.77 -11.21
C ALA A 21 0.97 9.76 -10.36
N GLU A 22 1.25 8.46 -10.54
CA GLU A 22 0.52 7.38 -9.86
C GLU A 22 0.34 7.72 -8.38
N GLU A 23 -0.92 7.87 -7.99
CA GLU A 23 -1.33 8.21 -6.64
C GLU A 23 -0.70 7.24 -5.63
N VAL A 24 -0.11 7.77 -4.55
CA VAL A 24 0.45 6.92 -3.50
C VAL A 24 -0.70 6.37 -2.68
N LYS A 25 -0.93 5.06 -2.80
CA LYS A 25 -1.96 4.34 -2.05
C LYS A 25 -1.32 3.43 -1.03
N ILE A 26 -1.72 3.56 0.23
CA ILE A 26 -1.34 2.61 1.28
C ILE A 26 -2.58 1.89 1.78
N LEU A 27 -2.38 0.66 2.22
CA LEU A 27 -3.45 -0.22 2.64
C LEU A 27 -3.12 -0.78 4.02
N GLY A 28 -4.14 -0.86 4.88
CA GLY A 28 -3.93 -1.28 6.25
C GLY A 28 -5.16 -1.15 7.12
N LEU A 29 -4.99 -1.37 8.40
CA LEU A 29 -6.04 -1.17 9.40
C LEU A 29 -6.11 0.31 9.77
N ALA A 30 -7.32 0.79 10.01
CA ALA A 30 -7.55 2.12 10.56
C ALA A 30 -8.37 2.08 11.85
N LYS A 31 -8.17 3.09 12.70
CA LYS A 31 -9.09 3.40 13.79
C LYS A 31 -9.17 4.90 14.01
N VAL A 32 -10.22 5.32 14.70
CA VAL A 32 -10.43 6.72 15.09
C VAL A 32 -9.28 7.17 15.99
N ALA A 33 -8.75 8.38 15.75
CA ALA A 33 -7.79 9.00 16.65
C ALA A 33 -8.50 9.69 17.81
N ASP A 34 -7.80 9.84 18.94
CA ASP A 34 -8.35 10.53 20.12
C ASP A 34 -8.61 12.03 19.85
N GLU A 35 -7.95 12.59 18.84
CA GLU A 35 -8.12 13.97 18.38
C GLU A 35 -8.90 14.06 17.06
N PRO A 36 -9.70 15.12 16.86
CA PRO A 36 -10.64 15.23 15.74
C PRO A 36 -10.00 15.39 14.34
N SER A 37 -8.69 15.58 14.24
CA SER A 37 -8.00 15.91 12.98
C SER A 37 -7.08 14.80 12.43
N GLY A 38 -7.22 13.58 12.95
CA GLY A 38 -6.38 12.44 12.54
C GLY A 38 -7.10 11.11 12.56
N LEU A 39 -6.46 10.12 11.95
CA LEU A 39 -6.78 8.71 12.13
C LEU A 39 -5.51 7.95 12.50
N TYR A 40 -5.66 6.81 13.14
CA TYR A 40 -4.55 5.87 13.33
C TYR A 40 -4.57 4.83 12.22
N PHE A 41 -3.39 4.54 11.69
CA PHE A 41 -3.18 3.58 10.61
C PHE A 41 -2.06 2.61 10.94
N THR A 42 -2.19 1.37 10.49
CA THR A 42 -1.10 0.39 10.46
C THR A 42 -1.18 -0.46 9.20
N SER A 43 -0.05 -0.66 8.52
CA SER A 43 0.04 -1.59 7.38
C SER A 43 0.23 -3.05 7.82
N SER A 44 0.42 -3.28 9.12
CA SER A 44 0.51 -4.63 9.68
C SER A 44 -0.87 -5.25 9.85
N THR A 45 -0.89 -6.57 9.90
CA THR A 45 -2.05 -7.35 10.36
C THR A 45 -2.22 -7.29 11.88
N SER A 46 -1.22 -6.83 12.64
CA SER A 46 -1.33 -6.62 14.10
C SER A 46 -1.70 -5.17 14.45
N CYS A 47 -2.60 -5.03 15.43
CA CYS A 47 -3.10 -3.74 15.92
C CYS A 47 -2.26 -3.17 17.09
N GLU A 48 -1.00 -3.58 17.23
CA GLU A 48 -0.13 -3.20 18.36
C GLU A 48 0.57 -1.85 18.14
N ARG A 49 0.90 -1.54 16.89
CA ARG A 49 1.62 -0.32 16.51
C ARG A 49 0.78 0.49 15.56
N TRP A 50 0.60 1.76 15.90
CA TRP A 50 -0.24 2.70 15.14
C TRP A 50 0.54 3.95 14.79
N SER A 51 0.41 4.40 13.55
CA SER A 51 0.91 5.69 13.08
C SER A 51 -0.26 6.65 12.96
N ARG A 52 -0.12 7.87 13.51
CA ARG A 52 -1.11 8.92 13.31
C ARG A 52 -0.97 9.46 11.88
N VAL A 53 -2.07 9.46 11.14
CA VAL A 53 -2.17 10.04 9.80
C VAL A 53 -3.02 11.30 9.90
N PRO A 54 -2.44 12.48 9.65
CA PRO A 54 -3.21 13.72 9.55
C PRO A 54 -4.17 13.67 8.35
N VAL A 55 -5.44 13.99 8.57
CA VAL A 55 -6.48 13.95 7.50
C VAL A 55 -6.17 14.94 6.38
N GLU A 56 -5.47 16.03 6.68
CA GLU A 56 -5.04 17.04 5.70
C GLU A 56 -4.16 16.47 4.57
N LEU A 57 -3.42 15.39 4.84
CA LEU A 57 -2.56 14.71 3.86
C LEU A 57 -3.32 13.69 3.00
N VAL A 58 -4.55 13.37 3.39
CA VAL A 58 -5.34 12.30 2.76
C VAL A 58 -6.25 12.91 1.68
N GLU A 59 -6.12 12.42 0.46
CA GLU A 59 -7.00 12.75 -0.65
C GLU A 59 -8.31 11.97 -0.55
N SER A 60 -8.21 10.65 -0.33
CA SER A 60 -9.38 9.78 -0.19
C SER A 60 -9.09 8.59 0.70
N ILE A 61 -10.15 8.07 1.33
CA ILE A 61 -10.14 6.81 2.09
C ILE A 61 -11.24 5.93 1.53
N GLN A 62 -10.87 4.74 1.09
CA GLN A 62 -11.81 3.69 0.72
C GLN A 62 -11.86 2.66 1.83
N HIS A 63 -13.05 2.41 2.38
CA HIS A 63 -13.28 1.24 3.23
C HIS A 63 -13.33 0.00 2.34
N VAL A 64 -12.45 -0.96 2.63
CA VAL A 64 -12.23 -2.13 1.80
C VAL A 64 -12.91 -3.36 2.40
N ALA A 65 -12.65 -3.61 3.68
CA ALA A 65 -13.15 -4.75 4.41
C ALA A 65 -13.12 -4.47 5.91
N THR A 66 -13.57 -5.44 6.70
CA THR A 66 -13.45 -5.39 8.15
C THR A 66 -12.81 -6.68 8.61
N THR A 67 -11.77 -6.58 9.43
CA THR A 67 -11.05 -7.77 9.94
C THR A 67 -11.04 -7.78 11.46
N THR A 68 -10.90 -8.98 12.03
CA THR A 68 -10.73 -9.17 13.47
C THR A 68 -9.25 -9.39 13.76
N CYS A 69 -8.68 -8.51 14.58
CA CYS A 69 -7.33 -8.64 15.10
C CYS A 69 -7.42 -8.96 16.59
N ALA A 70 -6.98 -10.16 16.99
CA ALA A 70 -7.18 -10.69 18.33
C ALA A 70 -8.66 -10.61 18.78
N ASP A 71 -8.97 -9.76 19.74
CA ASP A 71 -10.29 -9.50 20.32
C ASP A 71 -10.94 -8.20 19.82
N HIS A 72 -10.34 -7.52 18.85
CA HIS A 72 -10.79 -6.24 18.31
C HIS A 72 -11.16 -6.34 16.84
N THR A 73 -12.09 -5.50 16.39
CA THR A 73 -12.48 -5.39 14.99
C THR A 73 -12.00 -4.05 14.42
N HIS A 74 -11.34 -4.10 13.26
CA HIS A 74 -10.82 -2.92 12.59
C HIS A 74 -11.25 -2.86 11.12
N PRO A 75 -11.62 -1.67 10.62
CA PRO A 75 -11.76 -1.45 9.19
C PRO A 75 -10.40 -1.57 8.51
N VAL A 76 -10.36 -2.35 7.44
CA VAL A 76 -9.29 -2.35 6.44
C VAL A 76 -9.61 -1.22 5.46
N VAL A 77 -8.67 -0.31 5.26
CA VAL A 77 -8.85 0.86 4.40
C VAL A 77 -7.70 1.01 3.43
N ALA A 78 -8.01 1.52 2.24
CA ALA A 78 -7.03 2.06 1.31
C ALA A 78 -7.02 3.59 1.44
N ILE A 79 -5.87 4.17 1.75
CA ILE A 79 -5.66 5.61 1.89
C ILE A 79 -4.89 6.08 0.67
N THR A 80 -5.45 7.04 -0.05
CA THR A 80 -4.76 7.77 -1.11
C THR A 80 -4.27 9.10 -0.56
N PHE A 81 -3.00 9.42 -0.74
CA PHE A 81 -2.44 10.70 -0.28
C PHE A 81 -2.57 11.78 -1.33
N LYS A 82 -2.75 13.02 -0.86
CA LYS A 82 -2.69 14.21 -1.71
C LYS A 82 -1.32 14.34 -2.33
N GLN A 83 -1.28 14.88 -3.55
CA GLN A 83 -0.02 15.32 -4.11
C GLN A 83 0.50 16.50 -3.28
N PRO A 84 1.78 16.49 -2.84
CA PRO A 84 2.33 17.57 -2.05
C PRO A 84 2.45 18.82 -2.91
N ASP A 85 2.08 19.96 -2.33
CA ASP A 85 2.32 21.25 -2.95
C ASP A 85 3.82 21.60 -2.95
N GLU A 86 4.18 22.64 -3.71
CA GLU A 86 5.56 23.11 -3.81
C GLU A 86 6.16 23.62 -2.49
N SER A 87 5.32 23.88 -1.47
CA SER A 87 5.78 24.32 -0.16
C SER A 87 6.32 23.17 0.70
N ARG A 88 6.15 21.91 0.27
CA ARG A 88 6.58 20.70 0.98
C ARG A 88 7.39 19.72 0.10
N PRO A 89 8.54 20.15 -0.45
CA PRO A 89 9.35 19.33 -1.35
C PRO A 89 9.87 18.03 -0.70
N GLU A 90 10.05 18.00 0.62
CA GLU A 90 10.44 16.81 1.36
C GLU A 90 9.35 15.72 1.36
N LEU A 91 8.08 16.13 1.43
CA LEU A 91 6.96 15.21 1.35
C LEU A 91 6.81 14.67 -0.08
N ALA A 92 7.03 15.51 -1.10
CA ALA A 92 7.07 15.09 -2.50
C ALA A 92 8.14 14.03 -2.75
N PHE A 93 9.36 14.26 -2.25
CA PHE A 93 10.44 13.28 -2.35
C PHE A 93 10.08 11.97 -1.63
N LEU A 94 9.60 12.02 -0.39
CA LEU A 94 9.24 10.82 0.37
C LEU A 94 8.15 10.00 -0.34
N LEU A 95 7.08 10.64 -0.82
CA LEU A 95 6.02 9.96 -1.56
C LEU A 95 6.55 9.36 -2.86
N SER A 96 7.46 10.04 -3.58
CA SER A 96 8.07 9.50 -4.79
C SER A 96 8.89 8.22 -4.52
N VAL A 97 9.65 8.19 -3.42
CA VAL A 97 10.42 7.03 -2.97
C VAL A 97 9.47 5.90 -2.56
N LEU A 98 8.41 6.20 -1.81
CA LEU A 98 7.40 5.22 -1.42
C LEU A 98 6.74 4.57 -2.64
N SER A 99 6.31 5.35 -3.63
CA SER A 99 5.75 4.83 -4.88
C SER A 99 6.75 3.96 -5.64
N ALA A 100 8.03 4.36 -5.71
CA ALA A 100 9.07 3.56 -6.35
C ALA A 100 9.30 2.22 -5.63
N THR A 101 9.31 2.23 -4.30
CA THR A 101 9.45 1.03 -3.46
C THR A 101 8.24 0.11 -3.60
N GLN A 102 7.02 0.65 -3.54
CA GLN A 102 5.78 -0.12 -3.73
C GLN A 102 5.73 -0.81 -5.09
N ARG A 103 6.16 -0.13 -6.16
CA ARG A 103 6.26 -0.73 -7.50
C ARG A 103 7.27 -1.88 -7.55
N SER A 104 8.41 -1.71 -6.89
CA SER A 104 9.45 -2.74 -6.83
C SER A 104 8.96 -3.97 -6.06
N LEU A 105 8.31 -3.76 -4.91
CA LEU A 105 7.67 -4.81 -4.12
C LEU A 105 6.56 -5.52 -4.88
N SER A 106 5.65 -4.79 -5.50
CA SER A 106 4.54 -5.38 -6.26
C SER A 106 5.05 -6.28 -7.39
N ARG A 107 6.13 -5.88 -8.08
CA ARG A 107 6.76 -6.71 -9.13
C ARG A 107 7.40 -7.97 -8.55
N ALA A 108 8.10 -7.85 -7.43
CA ALA A 108 8.70 -9.00 -6.75
C ALA A 108 7.61 -9.98 -6.28
N LEU A 109 6.53 -9.47 -5.69
CA LEU A 109 5.40 -10.26 -5.22
C LEU A 109 4.64 -10.91 -6.37
N SER A 110 4.36 -10.21 -7.48
CA SER A 110 3.73 -10.83 -8.66
C SER A 110 4.62 -11.87 -9.37
N ALA A 111 5.94 -11.78 -9.21
CA ALA A 111 6.85 -12.82 -9.68
C ALA A 111 6.85 -14.04 -8.73
N ALA A 112 6.74 -13.81 -7.42
CA ALA A 112 6.66 -14.85 -6.39
C ALA A 112 5.30 -15.55 -6.35
N SER A 113 4.18 -14.83 -6.51
CA SER A 113 2.82 -15.39 -6.47
C SER A 113 2.57 -16.40 -7.60
N LYS A 114 3.25 -16.24 -8.75
CA LYS A 114 3.24 -17.22 -9.84
C LYS A 114 3.92 -18.55 -9.48
N GLN A 115 4.69 -18.62 -8.40
CA GLN A 115 5.45 -19.80 -8.02
C GLN A 115 4.84 -20.61 -6.86
N THR A 116 3.88 -20.09 -6.11
CA THR A 116 3.36 -20.78 -4.91
C THR A 116 1.83 -20.76 -4.83
N SER A 117 1.19 -21.58 -5.66
CA SER A 117 -0.21 -22.02 -5.47
C SER A 117 -0.31 -23.15 -4.42
N SER A 118 0.64 -23.20 -3.49
CA SER A 118 0.68 -24.18 -2.42
C SER A 118 0.07 -23.53 -1.19
N VAL A 119 -1.11 -24.00 -0.81
CA VAL A 119 -1.71 -23.74 0.50
C VAL A 119 -0.76 -24.31 1.55
N VAL A 120 0.19 -23.50 2.01
CA VAL A 120 1.04 -23.87 3.14
C VAL A 120 0.20 -23.69 4.39
N SER A 121 -0.43 -24.78 4.80
CA SER A 121 -1.02 -24.96 6.13
C SER A 121 0.14 -25.05 7.14
N GLY A 122 0.77 -23.92 7.43
CA GLY A 122 1.85 -23.82 8.40
C GLY A 122 1.68 -22.56 9.24
N ASN A 123 1.30 -22.72 10.50
CA ASN A 123 1.09 -21.67 11.49
C ASN A 123 2.36 -20.85 11.86
N ASP A 124 3.47 -20.98 11.12
CA ASP A 124 4.79 -20.44 11.47
C ASP A 124 5.25 -19.26 10.60
N CYS A 125 4.40 -18.76 9.70
CA CYS A 125 4.72 -17.52 8.98
C CYS A 125 4.66 -16.34 9.95
N THR A 126 5.74 -15.57 10.02
CA THR A 126 5.90 -14.41 10.91
C THR A 126 6.11 -13.18 10.05
N ASP A 127 5.54 -12.04 10.45
CA ASP A 127 5.53 -10.78 9.67
C ASP A 127 4.64 -10.83 8.41
N CYS A 128 3.35 -10.61 8.63
CA CYS A 128 2.34 -10.53 7.58
C CYS A 128 1.97 -9.06 7.29
N GLN A 129 1.96 -8.71 6.01
CA GLN A 129 1.57 -7.38 5.52
C GLN A 129 0.39 -7.49 4.56
N ILE A 130 -0.47 -6.47 4.60
CA ILE A 130 -1.59 -6.35 3.66
C ILE A 130 -1.06 -5.62 2.42
N VAL A 131 -1.14 -6.27 1.26
CA VAL A 131 -0.65 -5.73 -0.01
C VAL A 131 -1.77 -5.63 -1.04
N ASN A 132 -1.67 -4.62 -1.89
CA ASN A 132 -2.52 -4.48 -3.05
C ASN A 132 -1.78 -5.04 -4.27
N THR A 133 -2.30 -6.11 -4.87
CA THR A 133 -1.73 -6.71 -6.08
C THR A 133 -2.69 -6.51 -7.26
N PRO A 134 -2.24 -6.73 -8.51
CA PRO A 134 -3.15 -6.67 -9.67
C PRO A 134 -4.31 -7.67 -9.59
N GLU A 135 -4.18 -8.72 -8.77
CA GLU A 135 -5.18 -9.76 -8.55
C GLU A 135 -6.18 -9.41 -7.44
N GLY A 136 -5.97 -8.27 -6.76
CA GLY A 136 -6.79 -7.79 -5.65
C GLY A 136 -6.02 -7.75 -4.33
N LEU A 137 -6.76 -7.75 -3.24
CA LEU A 137 -6.24 -7.60 -1.89
C LEU A 137 -5.69 -8.93 -1.38
N GLN A 138 -4.44 -8.94 -0.94
CA GLN A 138 -3.78 -10.13 -0.42
C GLN A 138 -3.08 -9.84 0.91
N VAL A 139 -3.11 -10.79 1.84
CA VAL A 139 -2.20 -10.83 2.99
C VAL A 139 -0.99 -11.65 2.56
N CYS A 140 0.18 -11.03 2.52
CA CYS A 140 1.44 -11.71 2.26
C CYS A 140 2.24 -11.84 3.55
N CYS A 141 2.66 -13.06 3.87
CA CYS A 141 3.45 -13.38 5.05
C CYS A 141 4.83 -13.90 4.66
N TRP A 142 5.83 -13.55 5.47
CA TRP A 142 7.15 -14.15 5.36
C TRP A 142 7.20 -15.47 6.14
N CYS A 143 7.58 -16.56 5.47
CA CYS A 143 7.64 -17.87 6.09
C CYS A 143 9.10 -18.36 6.23
N PRO A 144 9.39 -19.26 7.18
CA PRO A 144 10.72 -19.87 7.31
C PRO A 144 11.16 -20.50 5.98
N GLY A 145 12.40 -20.24 5.56
CA GLY A 145 12.93 -20.73 4.28
C GLY A 145 12.90 -19.72 3.13
N ASN A 146 12.69 -18.43 3.41
CA ASN A 146 12.58 -17.34 2.42
C ASN A 146 11.42 -17.52 1.43
N GLU A 147 10.35 -18.18 1.86
CA GLU A 147 9.13 -18.30 1.08
C GLU A 147 8.16 -17.18 1.46
N ILE A 148 7.54 -16.56 0.46
CA ILE A 148 6.46 -15.60 0.65
C ILE A 148 5.16 -16.29 0.27
N VAL A 149 4.21 -16.30 1.20
CA VAL A 149 2.87 -16.87 0.99
C VAL A 149 1.86 -15.74 0.99
N CYS A 150 1.09 -15.60 -0.09
CA CYS A 150 0.07 -14.58 -0.24
C CYS A 150 -1.33 -15.21 -0.35
N THR A 151 -2.27 -14.76 0.47
CA THR A 151 -3.65 -15.26 0.47
C THR A 151 -4.61 -14.10 0.23
N GLY A 152 -5.63 -14.30 -0.62
CA GLY A 152 -6.65 -13.28 -0.89
C GLY A 152 -7.45 -12.93 0.36
N ILE A 153 -7.81 -11.65 0.50
CA ILE A 153 -8.75 -11.16 1.52
C ILE A 153 -10.14 -11.21 0.89
N ALA A 154 -10.97 -12.15 1.34
CA ALA A 154 -12.37 -12.31 0.91
C ALA A 154 -13.28 -11.24 1.50
#